data_AF-A0A3B4UTP0-F1
#
_entry.id   AF-A0A3B4UTP0-F1
#
_cell.length_a   1.000
_cell.length_b   1.000
_cell.length_c   1.000
_cell.angle_alpha   90.00
_cell.angle_beta   90.00
_cell.angle_gamma   90.00
#
_symmetry.space_group_name_H-M   'P 1'
#
loop_
_entity.id
_entity.type
_entity.pdbx_description
1 polymer ?
#
loop_
_entity_poly.entity_id
_entity_poly.type
_entity_poly.pdbx_seq_one_letter_code
_entity_poly.pdbx_strand_id
1 'polypeptide(L)'
;LFHVICGENFSTRTRPPPDKSKKYQKGETIQIITGDLIRSIKIPRDPSDSINLPSAEFKRIISASQVTTKEETEALKEAYRRKKEAEFKAAEERKRQLYEIDLSRKENPALVDLEREAQKWSEYLVKRVNAEMEQEEEIKNLNKLILNAQCQSIRDHQIQEKKKIQAKLSKEERRLDAMMEVDRLKALETEGQIEELQRKQRVKAMQQLHHQIQGRLEEKQLQDVTKELERQHMLKTQEKMNLEDLEALEKKKEQQQRLHMEVMRINAENIQAKEQRREEERLADLRIMEYNQRKLEQEAEYEAEQKRVKREKESVISRLRTRQEKVKDYMAEQNERHARRIQEISDREWRREQKELALKKAQEEAMLRAARMEQVHCKERFLSMEAGRERADFNRVLKVQEQALVRQKEMEEKQREKALRHAETIRQQIREHELSAIAKRREIFQQAHELTNEDHERLVRLNEVKETKLKKLRTMGLSEKCCKEVERKARDFPTNVCSASNSLNEPEKRPQARSSILPSVQFSFATNLHSQLHKTQVSK
;
A
#
# COMPACT_ATOMS: atom_id res chain seq x y z
N LEU A 1 -34.39 19.23 -54.02
CA LEU A 1 -34.51 18.11 -54.98
C LEU A 1 -34.69 16.85 -54.15
N PHE A 2 -35.95 16.43 -53.98
CA PHE A 2 -36.56 15.29 -54.71
C PHE A 2 -35.91 13.96 -54.27
N HIS A 3 -36.60 12.93 -53.80
CA HIS A 3 -38.01 12.58 -53.93
C HIS A 3 -38.34 11.56 -52.83
N VAL A 4 -39.51 11.73 -52.24
CA VAL A 4 -40.21 10.73 -51.42
C VAL A 4 -40.59 9.54 -52.29
N ILE A 5 -40.31 8.32 -51.82
CA ILE A 5 -40.79 7.03 -52.36
C ILE A 5 -41.25 6.24 -51.13
N CYS A 6 -42.54 6.25 -50.83
CA CYS A 6 -43.57 5.31 -51.29
C CYS A 6 -43.53 3.97 -50.55
N GLY A 7 -44.65 3.69 -49.88
CA GLY A 7 -45.22 2.35 -49.80
C GLY A 7 -45.33 1.82 -48.39
N GLU A 8 -46.52 1.93 -47.81
CA GLU A 8 -47.13 0.77 -47.16
C GLU A 8 -48.64 0.94 -47.04
N ASN A 9 -49.35 0.02 -47.70
CA ASN A 9 -50.79 -0.03 -47.83
C ASN A 9 -51.43 -0.49 -46.51
N PHE A 10 -52.18 0.39 -45.85
CA PHE A 10 -53.18 -0.02 -44.87
C PHE A 10 -54.37 -0.66 -45.60
N SER A 11 -54.43 -1.99 -45.61
CA SER A 11 -55.63 -2.74 -46.02
C SER A 11 -56.63 -2.77 -44.85
N THR A 12 -57.50 -1.77 -44.80
CA THR A 12 -58.74 -1.82 -44.03
C THR A 12 -59.66 -2.88 -44.63
N ARG A 13 -59.97 -3.94 -43.85
CA ARG A 13 -61.01 -4.92 -44.16
C ARG A 13 -62.38 -4.26 -44.18
N THR A 14 -62.82 -3.85 -45.37
CA THR A 14 -64.23 -3.65 -45.70
C THR A 14 -64.92 -5.01 -45.83
N ARG A 15 -66.02 -5.19 -45.09
CA ARG A 15 -66.95 -6.32 -45.28
C ARG A 15 -67.63 -6.20 -46.64
N PRO A 16 -67.72 -7.28 -47.44
CA PRO A 16 -68.73 -7.42 -48.48
C PRO A 16 -69.87 -8.37 -48.03
N PRO A 17 -71.02 -8.33 -48.75
CA PRO A 17 -72.37 -8.67 -48.28
C PRO A 17 -72.77 -10.14 -48.57
N PRO A 18 -73.96 -10.62 -48.15
CA PRO A 18 -74.32 -12.03 -48.22
C PRO A 18 -74.62 -12.47 -49.66
N ASP A 19 -74.17 -13.68 -49.99
CA ASP A 19 -74.32 -14.26 -51.32
C ASP A 19 -75.73 -14.80 -51.56
N LYS A 20 -76.14 -14.67 -52.82
CA LYS A 20 -77.49 -14.67 -53.33
C LYS A 20 -78.14 -16.05 -53.31
N SER A 21 -79.36 -16.09 -52.76
CA SER A 21 -80.33 -17.17 -52.92
C SER A 21 -80.63 -17.44 -54.41
N LYS A 22 -80.37 -18.67 -54.89
CA LYS A 22 -80.87 -19.14 -56.18
C LYS A 22 -82.33 -19.56 -56.06
N LYS A 23 -83.17 -18.79 -56.74
CA LYS A 23 -84.57 -18.94 -57.17
C LYS A 23 -85.17 -20.37 -57.08
N TYR A 24 -86.22 -20.50 -56.28
CA TYR A 24 -87.33 -21.41 -56.55
C TYR A 24 -88.23 -20.79 -57.64
N GLN A 25 -88.60 -21.55 -58.66
CA GLN A 25 -89.63 -21.15 -59.61
C GLN A 25 -91.03 -21.30 -58.97
N LYS A 26 -91.81 -20.22 -59.04
CA LYS A 26 -93.23 -20.16 -58.69
C LYS A 26 -94.04 -20.82 -59.82
N GLY A 27 -94.86 -21.81 -59.50
CA GLY A 27 -96.01 -22.21 -60.31
C GLY A 27 -97.25 -21.43 -59.86
N GLU A 28 -98.04 -20.94 -60.81
CA GLU A 28 -99.26 -20.16 -60.59
C GLU A 28 -100.31 -20.97 -59.82
N THR A 29 -101.00 -20.33 -58.86
CA THR A 29 -102.10 -20.90 -58.06
C THR A 29 -103.25 -19.90 -58.12
N ILE A 30 -104.46 -20.33 -58.49
CA ILE A 30 -105.68 -19.48 -58.48
C ILE A 30 -106.55 -19.90 -57.28
N GLN A 31 -107.08 -18.92 -56.54
CA GLN A 31 -108.02 -19.12 -55.43
C GLN A 31 -109.46 -18.96 -55.95
N ILE A 32 -110.35 -19.91 -55.65
CA ILE A 32 -111.79 -19.81 -55.94
C ILE A 32 -112.55 -19.80 -54.60
N ILE A 33 -113.48 -18.85 -54.44
CA ILE A 33 -114.34 -18.67 -53.26
C ILE A 33 -115.76 -19.17 -53.59
N THR A 34 -116.28 -20.13 -52.82
CA THR A 34 -117.73 -20.40 -52.69
C THR A 34 -118.05 -20.84 -51.26
N GLY A 35 -119.31 -20.66 -50.87
CA GLY A 35 -119.82 -20.20 -49.57
C GLY A 35 -119.32 -20.76 -48.23
N ASP A 36 -118.46 -21.79 -48.13
CA ASP A 36 -118.02 -22.29 -46.82
C ASP A 36 -116.56 -22.76 -46.69
N LEU A 37 -115.67 -22.76 -47.70
CA LEU A 37 -114.21 -23.00 -47.52
C LEU A 37 -113.34 -22.59 -48.74
N ILE A 38 -112.16 -22.00 -48.50
CA ILE A 38 -111.16 -21.61 -49.53
C ILE A 38 -110.25 -22.81 -49.87
N ARG A 39 -110.13 -23.18 -51.15
CA ARG A 39 -109.23 -24.24 -51.67
C ARG A 39 -108.27 -23.72 -52.74
N SER A 40 -107.02 -24.19 -52.71
CA SER A 40 -105.97 -23.90 -53.70
C SER A 40 -105.61 -25.15 -54.52
N ILE A 41 -105.76 -25.09 -55.85
CA ILE A 41 -105.52 -26.21 -56.78
C ILE A 41 -104.35 -25.84 -57.72
N LYS A 42 -103.47 -26.81 -58.00
CA LYS A 42 -102.40 -26.74 -59.02
C LYS A 42 -102.81 -27.56 -60.26
N ILE A 43 -102.73 -26.96 -61.46
CA ILE A 43 -103.11 -27.58 -62.74
C ILE A 43 -101.88 -28.26 -63.39
N PRO A 44 -101.93 -29.57 -63.71
CA PRO A 44 -100.93 -30.25 -64.54
C PRO A 44 -101.19 -30.02 -66.04
N ARG A 45 -100.13 -30.03 -66.87
CA ARG A 45 -100.20 -29.90 -68.34
C ARG A 45 -99.43 -31.06 -68.98
N ASP A 46 -100.06 -31.75 -69.93
CA ASP A 46 -99.51 -32.71 -70.92
C ASP A 46 -100.33 -32.56 -72.23
N PRO A 47 -99.90 -32.99 -73.46
CA PRO A 47 -98.80 -33.92 -73.78
C PRO A 47 -97.88 -33.56 -75.00
N SER A 48 -96.78 -34.34 -75.10
CA SER A 48 -95.98 -34.77 -76.29
C SER A 48 -95.06 -33.80 -77.06
N ASP A 49 -93.73 -33.91 -76.83
CA ASP A 49 -92.84 -34.73 -77.68
C ASP A 49 -91.39 -34.81 -77.13
N SER A 50 -90.86 -36.03 -77.06
CA SER A 50 -89.43 -36.42 -76.87
C SER A 50 -88.67 -35.96 -75.62
N ILE A 51 -88.53 -36.86 -74.64
CA ILE A 51 -87.66 -36.70 -73.47
C ILE A 51 -86.21 -36.97 -73.88
N ASN A 52 -85.41 -35.92 -74.06
CA ASN A 52 -83.96 -36.04 -74.06
C ASN A 52 -83.48 -36.06 -72.61
N LEU A 53 -83.23 -37.25 -72.05
CA LEU A 53 -82.52 -37.37 -70.78
C LEU A 53 -81.12 -36.73 -70.93
N PRO A 54 -80.74 -35.74 -70.11
CA PRO A 54 -79.37 -35.26 -70.07
C PRO A 54 -78.43 -36.42 -69.72
N SER A 55 -77.30 -36.57 -70.42
CA SER A 55 -76.35 -37.67 -70.19
C SER A 55 -75.92 -37.83 -68.72
N ALA A 56 -75.91 -36.73 -67.96
CA ALA A 56 -75.64 -36.73 -66.53
C ALA A 56 -76.74 -37.44 -65.70
N GLU A 57 -78.01 -37.28 -66.05
CA GLU A 57 -79.11 -37.96 -65.36
C GLU A 57 -79.25 -39.41 -65.80
N PHE A 58 -79.03 -39.72 -67.08
CA PHE A 58 -78.99 -41.10 -67.56
C PHE A 58 -77.88 -41.91 -66.89
N LYS A 59 -76.66 -41.35 -66.79
CA LYS A 59 -75.55 -41.99 -66.06
C LYS A 59 -75.82 -42.12 -64.56
N ARG A 60 -76.52 -41.15 -63.96
CA ARG A 60 -76.90 -41.17 -62.54
C ARG A 60 -78.00 -42.19 -62.23
N ILE A 61 -78.93 -42.43 -63.16
CA ILE A 61 -79.95 -43.48 -63.03
C ILE A 61 -79.31 -44.87 -63.22
N ILE A 62 -78.37 -45.02 -64.16
CA ILE A 62 -77.61 -46.28 -64.34
C ILE A 62 -76.75 -46.59 -63.12
N SER A 63 -76.07 -45.61 -62.52
CA SER A 63 -75.26 -45.83 -61.31
C SER A 63 -76.10 -46.02 -60.03
N ALA A 64 -77.34 -45.52 -60.00
CA ALA A 64 -78.28 -45.70 -58.88
C ALA A 64 -79.13 -46.97 -58.97
N SER A 65 -79.34 -47.54 -60.17
CA SER A 65 -80.08 -48.79 -60.39
C SER A 65 -79.20 -50.05 -60.32
N GLN A 66 -77.88 -49.88 -60.28
CA GLN A 66 -76.94 -50.97 -60.05
C GLN A 66 -77.10 -51.47 -58.60
N VAL A 67 -77.63 -52.69 -58.44
CA VAL A 67 -77.75 -53.35 -57.13
C VAL A 67 -76.35 -53.68 -56.64
N THR A 68 -75.79 -52.78 -55.84
CA THR A 68 -74.51 -52.96 -55.16
C THR A 68 -74.60 -54.16 -54.23
N THR A 69 -73.62 -55.06 -54.31
CA THR A 69 -73.50 -56.18 -53.39
C THR A 69 -73.23 -55.66 -51.97
N LYS A 70 -73.59 -56.42 -50.93
CA LYS A 70 -73.40 -55.99 -49.52
C LYS A 70 -71.96 -55.50 -49.26
N GLU A 71 -70.99 -56.18 -49.86
CA GLU A 71 -69.55 -55.88 -49.78
C GLU A 71 -69.20 -54.50 -50.37
N GLU A 72 -69.80 -54.08 -51.49
CA GLU A 72 -69.56 -52.76 -52.09
C GLU A 72 -70.15 -51.62 -51.24
N THR A 73 -71.30 -51.85 -50.61
CA THR A 73 -71.90 -50.87 -49.70
C THR A 73 -71.13 -50.74 -48.38
N GLU A 74 -70.56 -51.83 -47.88
CA GLU A 74 -69.69 -51.85 -46.72
C GLU A 74 -68.35 -51.19 -47.03
N ALA A 75 -67.76 -51.47 -48.19
CA ALA A 75 -66.55 -50.80 -48.67
C ALA A 75 -66.75 -49.28 -48.84
N LEU A 76 -67.90 -48.83 -49.35
CA LEU A 76 -68.23 -47.41 -49.45
C LEU A 76 -68.46 -46.75 -48.07
N LYS A 77 -69.11 -47.45 -47.13
CA LYS A 77 -69.28 -46.98 -45.74
C LYS A 77 -67.95 -46.92 -45.00
N GLU A 78 -67.08 -47.90 -45.19
CA GLU A 78 -65.72 -47.89 -44.66
C GLU A 78 -64.87 -46.79 -45.28
N ALA A 79 -64.95 -46.58 -46.59
CA ALA A 79 -64.27 -45.47 -47.26
C ALA A 79 -64.77 -44.12 -46.74
N TYR A 80 -66.07 -43.98 -46.47
CA TYR A 80 -66.66 -42.79 -45.86
C TYR A 80 -66.20 -42.59 -44.41
N ARG A 81 -66.17 -43.66 -43.61
CA ARG A 81 -65.64 -43.63 -42.22
C ARG A 81 -64.16 -43.27 -42.20
N ARG A 82 -63.34 -43.87 -43.07
CA ARG A 82 -61.90 -43.56 -43.22
C ARG A 82 -61.68 -42.10 -43.63
N LYS A 83 -62.51 -41.54 -44.51
CA LYS A 83 -62.47 -40.10 -44.86
C LYS A 83 -62.81 -39.22 -43.66
N LYS A 84 -63.89 -39.53 -42.91
CA LYS A 84 -64.27 -38.82 -41.68
C LYS A 84 -63.20 -38.90 -40.59
N GLU A 85 -62.59 -40.07 -40.40
CA GLU A 85 -61.50 -40.27 -39.46
C GLU A 85 -60.24 -39.52 -39.87
N ALA A 86 -59.93 -39.46 -41.18
CA ALA A 86 -58.83 -38.65 -41.69
C ALA A 86 -59.09 -37.14 -41.50
N GLU A 87 -60.30 -36.67 -41.75
CA GLU A 87 -60.71 -35.28 -41.48
C GLU A 87 -60.63 -34.93 -39.99
N PHE A 88 -61.05 -35.86 -39.12
CA PHE A 88 -60.96 -35.70 -37.67
C PHE A 88 -59.51 -35.67 -37.17
N LYS A 89 -58.65 -36.59 -37.66
CA LYS A 89 -57.21 -36.60 -37.36
C LYS A 89 -56.53 -35.30 -37.84
N ALA A 90 -56.85 -34.82 -39.04
CA ALA A 90 -56.35 -33.55 -39.55
C ALA A 90 -56.85 -32.34 -38.74
N ALA A 91 -58.02 -32.42 -38.11
CA ALA A 91 -58.52 -31.39 -37.20
C ALA A 91 -57.83 -31.45 -35.84
N GLU A 92 -57.59 -32.65 -35.30
CA GLU A 92 -56.80 -32.84 -34.08
C GLU A 92 -55.35 -32.38 -34.25
N GLU A 93 -54.70 -32.71 -35.36
CA GLU A 93 -53.33 -32.28 -35.66
C GLU A 93 -53.23 -30.75 -35.74
N ARG A 94 -54.19 -30.09 -36.40
CA ARG A 94 -54.29 -28.62 -36.39
C ARG A 94 -54.49 -28.05 -34.98
N LYS A 95 -55.28 -28.71 -34.15
CA LYS A 95 -55.49 -28.31 -32.75
C LYS A 95 -54.22 -28.50 -31.90
N ARG A 96 -53.49 -29.59 -32.09
CA ARG A 96 -52.19 -29.85 -31.43
C ARG A 96 -51.15 -28.83 -31.86
N GLN A 97 -51.06 -28.53 -33.15
CA GLN A 97 -50.17 -27.49 -33.69
C GLN A 97 -50.51 -26.12 -33.10
N LEU A 98 -51.78 -25.74 -33.03
CA LEU A 98 -52.19 -24.48 -32.39
C LEU A 98 -51.84 -24.44 -30.90
N TYR A 99 -52.03 -25.56 -30.20
CA TYR A 99 -51.67 -25.66 -28.79
C TYR A 99 -50.16 -25.56 -28.56
N GLU A 100 -49.33 -26.19 -29.39
CA GLU A 100 -47.87 -26.05 -29.40
C GLU A 100 -47.43 -24.62 -29.74
N ILE A 101 -48.12 -23.96 -30.68
CA ILE A 101 -47.89 -22.54 -31.01
C ILE A 101 -48.24 -21.63 -29.81
N ASP A 102 -49.30 -21.90 -29.07
CA ASP A 102 -49.68 -21.11 -27.90
C ASP A 102 -48.79 -21.39 -26.67
N LEU A 103 -48.31 -22.62 -26.49
CA LEU A 103 -47.30 -22.97 -25.49
C LEU A 103 -45.98 -22.26 -25.78
N SER A 104 -45.50 -22.33 -27.01
CA SER A 104 -44.28 -21.62 -27.42
C SER A 104 -44.38 -20.10 -27.33
N ARG A 105 -45.59 -19.51 -27.46
CA ARG A 105 -45.85 -18.09 -27.19
C ARG A 105 -45.87 -17.73 -25.70
N LYS A 106 -46.31 -18.63 -24.82
CA LYS A 106 -46.27 -18.43 -23.37
C LYS A 106 -44.88 -18.64 -22.78
N GLU A 107 -44.10 -19.55 -23.34
CA GLU A 107 -42.70 -19.78 -22.98
C GLU A 107 -41.79 -18.68 -23.52
N ASN A 108 -42.13 -18.10 -24.68
CA ASN A 108 -41.46 -16.95 -25.26
C ASN A 108 -42.42 -15.75 -25.39
N PRO A 109 -42.83 -15.13 -24.26
CA PRO A 109 -43.50 -13.84 -24.37
C PRO A 109 -42.50 -12.90 -25.06
N ALA A 110 -42.93 -12.25 -26.15
CA ALA A 110 -42.12 -11.21 -26.76
C ALA A 110 -41.92 -10.12 -25.69
N LEU A 111 -40.72 -10.08 -25.10
CA LEU A 111 -40.32 -9.12 -24.07
C LEU A 111 -40.83 -7.73 -24.47
N VAL A 112 -41.56 -7.09 -23.56
CA VAL A 112 -42.03 -5.72 -23.74
C VAL A 112 -40.82 -4.84 -24.02
N ASP A 113 -40.91 -3.85 -24.91
CA ASP A 113 -39.75 -3.04 -25.30
C ASP A 113 -39.05 -2.42 -24.08
N LEU A 114 -39.80 -2.12 -23.01
CA LEU A 114 -39.30 -1.69 -21.70
C LEU A 114 -38.47 -2.75 -20.97
N GLU A 115 -38.84 -4.03 -21.02
CA GLU A 115 -38.06 -5.13 -20.44
C GLU A 115 -36.79 -5.38 -21.24
N ARG A 116 -36.85 -5.25 -22.57
CA ARG A 116 -35.68 -5.35 -23.44
C ARG A 116 -34.71 -4.20 -23.18
N GLU A 117 -35.22 -2.99 -22.98
CA GLU A 117 -34.43 -1.84 -22.54
C GLU A 117 -33.83 -2.08 -21.15
N ALA A 118 -34.63 -2.54 -20.18
CA ALA A 118 -34.13 -2.86 -18.84
C ALA A 118 -33.03 -3.95 -18.87
N GLN A 119 -33.16 -4.97 -19.72
CA GLN A 119 -32.12 -5.97 -19.94
C GLN A 119 -30.86 -5.36 -20.56
N LYS A 120 -31.00 -4.53 -21.61
CA LYS A 120 -29.85 -3.82 -22.21
C LYS A 120 -29.16 -2.92 -21.20
N TRP A 121 -29.92 -2.21 -20.37
CA TRP A 121 -29.39 -1.38 -19.28
C TRP A 121 -28.68 -2.23 -18.23
N SER A 122 -29.26 -3.35 -17.81
CA SER A 122 -28.66 -4.30 -16.88
C SER A 122 -27.36 -4.89 -17.43
N GLU A 123 -27.35 -5.33 -18.69
CA GLU A 123 -26.16 -5.83 -19.36
C GLU A 123 -25.09 -4.74 -19.50
N TYR A 124 -25.48 -3.52 -19.86
CA TYR A 124 -24.58 -2.39 -19.95
C TYR A 124 -23.94 -2.08 -18.60
N LEU A 125 -24.74 -2.10 -17.53
CA LEU A 125 -24.26 -1.86 -16.17
C LEU A 125 -23.29 -2.96 -15.73
N VAL A 126 -23.61 -4.24 -15.98
CA VAL A 126 -22.72 -5.37 -15.70
C VAL A 126 -21.42 -5.27 -16.52
N LYS A 127 -21.50 -4.90 -17.80
CA LYS A 127 -20.31 -4.68 -18.65
C LYS A 127 -19.46 -3.54 -18.13
N ARG A 128 -20.07 -2.45 -17.66
CA ARG A 128 -19.37 -1.30 -17.06
C ARG A 128 -18.68 -1.69 -15.76
N VAL A 129 -19.38 -2.34 -14.84
CA VAL A 129 -18.82 -2.85 -13.58
C VAL A 129 -17.66 -3.81 -13.87
N ASN A 130 -17.83 -4.73 -14.82
CA ASN A 130 -16.74 -5.61 -15.23
C ASN A 130 -15.55 -4.82 -15.78
N ALA A 131 -15.77 -3.79 -16.60
CA ALA A 131 -14.70 -2.94 -17.14
C ALA A 131 -13.97 -2.14 -16.05
N GLU A 132 -14.67 -1.73 -14.99
CA GLU A 132 -14.06 -1.11 -13.81
C GLU A 132 -13.22 -2.13 -13.04
N MET A 133 -13.72 -3.37 -12.84
CA MET A 133 -12.94 -4.46 -12.25
C MET A 133 -11.69 -4.82 -13.07
N GLU A 134 -11.75 -4.75 -14.41
CA GLU A 134 -10.58 -4.94 -15.28
C GLU A 134 -9.44 -3.94 -15.01
N GLN A 135 -9.73 -2.79 -14.39
CA GLN A 135 -8.72 -1.81 -14.02
C GLN A 135 -7.96 -2.17 -12.75
N GLU A 136 -8.47 -3.10 -11.93
CA GLU A 136 -7.75 -3.56 -10.75
C GLU A 136 -6.44 -4.26 -11.15
N GLU A 137 -5.36 -3.95 -10.43
CA GLU A 137 -4.00 -4.41 -10.76
C GLU A 137 -3.88 -5.93 -10.72
N GLU A 138 -4.58 -6.59 -9.79
CA GLU A 138 -4.65 -8.05 -9.69
C GLU A 138 -5.27 -8.68 -10.94
N ILE A 139 -6.30 -8.05 -11.50
CA ILE A 139 -6.99 -8.52 -12.71
C ILE A 139 -6.17 -8.23 -13.96
N LYS A 140 -5.50 -7.07 -14.06
CA LYS A 140 -4.52 -6.78 -15.10
C LYS A 140 -3.38 -7.79 -15.10
N ASN A 141 -2.87 -8.15 -13.93
CA ASN A 141 -1.81 -9.16 -13.80
C ASN A 141 -2.30 -10.55 -14.18
N LEU A 142 -3.53 -10.93 -13.82
CA LEU A 142 -4.16 -12.15 -14.33
C LEU A 142 -4.29 -12.12 -15.86
N ASN A 143 -4.68 -11.00 -16.46
CA ASN A 143 -4.75 -10.84 -17.92
C ASN A 143 -3.39 -11.04 -18.60
N LYS A 144 -2.30 -10.52 -18.00
CA LYS A 144 -0.94 -10.77 -18.50
C LYS A 144 -0.59 -12.26 -18.46
N LEU A 145 -0.95 -12.97 -17.38
CA LEU A 145 -0.74 -14.42 -17.29
C LEU A 145 -1.55 -15.20 -18.33
N ILE A 146 -2.81 -14.80 -18.52
CA ILE A 146 -3.70 -15.36 -19.54
C ILE A 146 -3.08 -15.23 -20.93
N LEU A 147 -2.64 -14.02 -21.28
CA LEU A 147 -2.03 -13.75 -22.58
C LEU A 147 -0.75 -14.58 -22.76
N ASN A 148 0.09 -14.67 -21.73
CA ASN A 148 1.30 -15.49 -21.77
C ASN A 148 0.99 -16.98 -21.97
N ALA A 149 -0.05 -17.50 -21.32
CA ALA A 149 -0.48 -18.89 -21.48
C ALA A 149 -1.02 -19.16 -22.90
N GLN A 150 -1.77 -18.22 -23.47
CA GLN A 150 -2.21 -18.28 -24.87
C GLN A 150 -1.00 -18.30 -25.82
N CYS A 151 -0.04 -17.40 -25.62
CA CYS A 151 1.20 -17.36 -26.41
C CYS A 151 2.02 -18.64 -26.28
N GLN A 152 2.06 -19.26 -25.09
CA GLN A 152 2.73 -20.55 -24.90
C GLN A 152 2.02 -21.67 -25.67
N SER A 153 0.68 -21.72 -25.61
CA SER A 153 -0.12 -22.69 -26.35
C SER A 153 0.10 -22.58 -27.87
N ILE A 154 0.17 -21.36 -28.40
CA ILE A 154 0.46 -21.11 -29.83
C ILE A 154 1.88 -21.56 -30.16
N ARG A 155 2.87 -21.22 -29.34
CA ARG A 155 4.27 -21.65 -29.55
C ARG A 155 4.39 -23.18 -29.55
N ASP A 156 3.74 -23.87 -28.63
CA ASP A 156 3.76 -25.33 -28.55
C ASP A 156 3.16 -25.95 -29.81
N HIS A 157 2.05 -25.38 -30.33
CA HIS A 157 1.46 -25.79 -31.60
C HIS A 157 2.42 -25.58 -32.77
N GLN A 158 3.04 -24.41 -32.89
CA GLN A 158 4.01 -24.09 -33.93
C GLN A 158 5.25 -25.02 -33.88
N ILE A 159 5.73 -25.36 -32.69
CA ILE A 159 6.84 -26.31 -32.53
C ILE A 159 6.43 -27.70 -33.05
N GLN A 160 5.22 -28.15 -32.74
CA GLN A 160 4.72 -29.43 -33.26
C GLN A 160 4.56 -29.41 -34.78
N GLU A 161 4.05 -28.32 -35.35
CA GLU A 161 3.96 -28.14 -36.80
C GLU A 161 5.35 -28.16 -37.45
N LYS A 162 6.32 -27.40 -36.92
CA LYS A 162 7.69 -27.38 -37.41
C LYS A 162 8.33 -28.77 -37.38
N LYS A 163 8.13 -29.54 -36.30
CA LYS A 163 8.61 -30.94 -36.22
C LYS A 163 7.97 -31.82 -37.29
N LYS A 164 6.66 -31.68 -37.53
CA LYS A 164 5.96 -32.42 -38.60
C LYS A 164 6.49 -32.05 -39.98
N ILE A 165 6.74 -30.76 -40.24
CA ILE A 165 7.31 -30.27 -41.50
C ILE A 165 8.73 -30.83 -41.69
N GLN A 166 9.59 -30.72 -40.68
CA GLN A 166 10.95 -31.26 -40.72
C GLN A 166 10.96 -32.78 -40.97
N ALA A 167 10.05 -33.52 -40.32
CA ALA A 167 9.93 -34.96 -40.57
C ALA A 167 9.51 -35.26 -42.02
N LYS A 168 8.59 -34.48 -42.61
CA LYS A 168 8.22 -34.61 -44.03
C LYS A 168 9.40 -34.27 -44.96
N LEU A 169 10.10 -33.17 -44.71
CA LEU A 169 11.29 -32.77 -45.48
C LEU A 169 12.35 -33.86 -45.44
N SER A 170 12.68 -34.39 -44.25
CA SER A 170 13.66 -35.47 -44.12
C SER A 170 13.26 -36.76 -44.85
N LYS A 171 11.96 -37.02 -45.03
CA LYS A 171 11.48 -38.16 -45.83
C LYS A 171 11.64 -37.91 -47.33
N GLU A 172 11.36 -36.71 -47.80
CA GLU A 172 11.57 -36.34 -49.21
C GLU A 172 13.06 -36.26 -49.55
N GLU A 173 13.91 -35.73 -48.67
CA GLU A 173 15.38 -35.75 -48.82
C GLU A 173 15.88 -37.19 -48.98
N ARG A 174 15.49 -38.11 -48.09
CA ARG A 174 15.84 -39.54 -48.23
C ARG A 174 15.35 -40.16 -49.54
N ARG A 175 14.19 -39.75 -50.03
CA ARG A 175 13.65 -40.22 -51.31
C ARG A 175 14.49 -39.69 -52.48
N LEU A 176 14.91 -38.42 -52.44
CA LEU A 176 15.78 -37.82 -53.45
C LEU A 176 17.18 -38.41 -53.41
N ASP A 177 17.77 -38.62 -52.23
CA ASP A 177 19.07 -39.27 -52.06
C ASP A 177 19.05 -40.69 -52.64
N ALA A 178 17.98 -41.45 -52.39
CA ALA A 178 17.80 -42.77 -52.99
C ALA A 178 17.71 -42.71 -54.52
N MET A 179 17.01 -41.71 -55.08
CA MET A 179 16.95 -41.49 -56.53
C MET A 179 18.33 -41.13 -57.10
N MET A 180 19.07 -40.22 -56.44
CA MET A 180 20.41 -39.83 -56.86
C MET A 180 21.40 -40.99 -56.76
N GLU A 181 21.31 -41.84 -55.73
CA GLU A 181 22.15 -43.03 -55.63
C GLU A 181 21.85 -44.03 -56.74
N VAL A 182 20.58 -44.22 -57.09
CA VAL A 182 20.19 -45.03 -58.25
C VAL A 182 20.78 -44.45 -59.54
N ASP A 183 20.74 -43.14 -59.74
CA ASP A 183 21.31 -42.51 -60.93
C ASP A 183 22.83 -42.55 -60.94
N ARG A 184 23.48 -42.41 -59.77
CA ARG A 184 24.93 -42.60 -59.60
C ARG A 184 25.34 -44.03 -59.94
N LEU A 185 24.59 -45.03 -59.47
CA LEU A 185 24.84 -46.43 -59.79
C LEU A 185 24.66 -46.72 -61.27
N LYS A 186 23.63 -46.17 -61.91
CA LYS A 186 23.46 -46.26 -63.37
C LYS A 186 24.61 -45.58 -64.12
N ALA A 187 25.04 -44.40 -63.67
CA ALA A 187 26.18 -43.71 -64.26
C ALA A 187 27.45 -44.57 -64.16
N LEU A 188 27.75 -45.11 -62.99
CA LEU A 188 28.86 -46.05 -62.80
C LEU A 188 28.71 -47.32 -63.64
N GLU A 189 27.50 -47.85 -63.79
CA GLU A 189 27.24 -49.00 -64.65
C GLU A 189 27.53 -48.65 -66.12
N THR A 190 27.10 -47.48 -66.59
CA THR A 190 27.40 -47.00 -67.94
C THR A 190 28.90 -46.71 -68.14
N GLU A 191 29.57 -46.10 -67.16
CA GLU A 191 31.02 -45.89 -67.18
C GLU A 191 31.75 -47.24 -67.17
N GLY A 192 31.32 -48.20 -66.36
CA GLY A 192 31.85 -49.57 -66.36
C GLY A 192 31.68 -50.24 -67.72
N GLN A 193 30.53 -50.09 -68.38
CA GLN A 193 30.30 -50.57 -69.75
C GLN A 193 31.24 -49.88 -70.75
N ILE A 194 31.46 -48.57 -70.63
CA ILE A 194 32.39 -47.80 -71.48
C ILE A 194 33.83 -48.24 -71.22
N GLU A 195 34.24 -48.39 -69.97
CA GLU A 195 35.57 -48.85 -69.58
C GLU A 195 35.84 -50.27 -70.04
N GLU A 196 34.85 -51.16 -69.99
CA GLU A 196 34.94 -52.50 -70.56
C GLU A 196 35.14 -52.45 -72.07
N LEU A 197 34.38 -51.60 -72.78
CA LEU A 197 34.54 -51.40 -74.21
C LEU A 197 35.93 -50.83 -74.54
N GLN A 198 36.37 -49.82 -73.80
CA GLN A 198 37.71 -49.24 -73.94
C GLN A 198 38.79 -50.24 -73.55
N ARG A 199 38.59 -51.09 -72.54
CA ARG A 199 39.52 -52.16 -72.16
C ARG A 199 39.61 -53.18 -73.29
N LYS A 200 38.49 -53.59 -73.87
CA LYS A 200 38.46 -54.44 -75.06
C LYS A 200 39.21 -53.79 -76.24
N GLN A 201 39.04 -52.48 -76.46
CA GLN A 201 39.78 -51.73 -77.47
C GLN A 201 41.28 -51.61 -77.15
N ARG A 202 41.65 -51.33 -75.90
CA ARG A 202 43.04 -51.27 -75.42
C ARG A 202 43.72 -52.62 -75.55
N VAL A 203 43.04 -53.72 -75.24
CA VAL A 203 43.58 -55.07 -75.45
C VAL A 203 43.81 -55.31 -76.94
N LYS A 204 42.86 -54.94 -77.81
CA LYS A 204 43.06 -55.02 -79.27
C LYS A 204 44.21 -54.14 -79.76
N ALA A 205 44.30 -52.90 -79.28
CA ALA A 205 45.37 -51.96 -79.62
C ALA A 205 46.72 -52.40 -79.05
N MET A 206 46.75 -53.00 -77.86
CA MET A 206 47.94 -53.59 -77.26
C MET A 206 48.40 -54.79 -78.06
N GLN A 207 47.49 -55.65 -78.52
CA GLN A 207 47.83 -56.74 -79.44
C GLN A 207 48.45 -56.19 -80.74
N GLN A 208 47.91 -55.09 -81.28
CA GLN A 208 48.47 -54.42 -82.47
C GLN A 208 49.82 -53.73 -82.20
N LEU A 209 49.98 -53.04 -81.07
CA LEU A 209 51.23 -52.40 -80.66
C LEU A 209 52.30 -53.44 -80.33
N HIS A 210 51.93 -54.57 -79.71
CA HIS A 210 52.85 -55.67 -79.48
C HIS A 210 53.36 -56.20 -80.82
N HIS A 211 52.46 -56.36 -81.80
CA HIS A 211 52.83 -56.68 -83.17
C HIS A 211 53.75 -55.60 -83.80
N GLN A 212 53.51 -54.30 -83.58
CA GLN A 212 54.36 -53.20 -84.07
C GLN A 212 55.70 -53.07 -83.34
N ILE A 213 55.75 -53.30 -82.03
CA ILE A 213 56.96 -53.24 -81.21
C ILE A 213 57.84 -54.42 -81.58
N GLN A 214 57.24 -55.59 -81.83
CA GLN A 214 57.99 -56.72 -82.37
C GLN A 214 58.64 -56.31 -83.71
N GLY A 215 57.90 -55.66 -84.61
CA GLY A 215 58.48 -55.10 -85.84
C GLY A 215 59.50 -53.95 -85.64
N ARG A 216 59.33 -53.06 -84.66
CA ARG A 216 60.27 -51.96 -84.37
C ARG A 216 61.49 -52.37 -83.55
N LEU A 217 61.39 -53.41 -82.75
CA LEU A 217 62.53 -53.98 -82.06
C LEU A 217 63.48 -54.57 -83.10
N GLU A 218 62.90 -55.25 -84.10
CA GLU A 218 63.60 -55.66 -85.31
C GLU A 218 64.28 -54.44 -86.00
N GLU A 219 63.69 -53.23 -86.01
CA GLU A 219 64.27 -51.98 -86.57
C GLU A 219 65.24 -51.19 -85.65
N LYS A 220 65.03 -51.11 -84.33
CA LYS A 220 65.86 -50.32 -83.41
C LYS A 220 67.17 -51.04 -83.12
N GLN A 221 67.15 -52.37 -83.13
CA GLN A 221 68.38 -53.17 -83.19
C GLN A 221 69.24 -52.76 -84.39
N LEU A 222 68.65 -52.28 -85.49
CA LEU A 222 69.39 -51.68 -86.60
C LEU A 222 69.91 -50.24 -86.31
N GLN A 223 69.35 -49.46 -85.35
CA GLN A 223 69.68 -48.03 -85.12
C GLN A 223 70.54 -47.71 -83.88
N ASP A 224 70.43 -48.39 -82.73
CA ASP A 224 71.27 -48.07 -81.55
C ASP A 224 72.77 -48.30 -81.86
N VAL A 225 73.02 -49.14 -82.85
CA VAL A 225 74.30 -49.28 -83.56
C VAL A 225 74.85 -47.93 -84.09
N THR A 226 74.08 -46.82 -84.11
CA THR A 226 74.45 -45.52 -84.72
C THR A 226 74.73 -44.32 -83.78
N LYS A 227 74.20 -44.22 -82.54
CA LYS A 227 74.16 -42.94 -81.73
C LYS A 227 75.11 -42.79 -80.55
N GLU A 228 75.61 -43.86 -79.95
CA GLU A 228 76.60 -43.77 -78.86
C GLU A 228 77.83 -42.91 -79.25
N LEU A 229 77.98 -42.68 -80.54
CA LEU A 229 78.95 -41.82 -81.17
C LEU A 229 78.84 -40.28 -80.82
N GLU A 230 77.79 -39.74 -80.16
CA GLU A 230 77.56 -38.25 -80.09
C GLU A 230 77.57 -37.52 -78.68
N ARG A 231 77.10 -38.11 -77.57
CA ARG A 231 76.69 -37.41 -76.30
C ARG A 231 77.78 -36.73 -75.47
N GLN A 232 79.02 -37.16 -75.53
CA GLN A 232 80.07 -36.78 -74.57
C GLN A 232 80.50 -35.29 -74.63
N HIS A 233 79.77 -34.47 -75.40
CA HIS A 233 80.17 -33.14 -75.85
C HIS A 233 79.73 -31.94 -74.96
N MET A 234 78.58 -31.97 -74.25
CA MET A 234 77.90 -30.73 -73.79
C MET A 234 78.03 -30.30 -72.31
N LEU A 235 78.21 -31.20 -71.33
CA LEU A 235 78.10 -30.92 -69.87
C LEU A 235 79.08 -29.88 -69.31
N LYS A 236 80.05 -29.51 -70.10
CA LYS A 236 81.16 -28.67 -69.68
C LYS A 236 80.79 -27.18 -69.58
N THR A 237 79.53 -26.78 -69.83
CA THR A 237 79.14 -25.36 -70.05
C THR A 237 78.42 -24.64 -68.89
N GLN A 238 77.69 -25.32 -68.00
CA GLN A 238 76.66 -24.68 -67.15
C GLN A 238 77.11 -24.23 -65.75
N GLU A 239 78.07 -24.91 -65.13
CA GLU A 239 78.43 -24.73 -63.71
C GLU A 239 78.90 -23.31 -63.35
N LYS A 240 79.09 -22.44 -64.34
CA LYS A 240 79.68 -21.11 -64.19
C LYS A 240 78.71 -20.01 -63.71
N MET A 241 77.40 -20.16 -63.85
CA MET A 241 76.44 -19.04 -63.68
C MET A 241 75.95 -18.77 -62.24
N ASN A 242 76.03 -19.72 -61.31
CA ASN A 242 75.26 -19.67 -60.05
C ASN A 242 75.93 -18.96 -58.87
N LEU A 243 77.18 -18.54 -58.98
CA LEU A 243 77.92 -18.02 -57.84
C LEU A 243 77.58 -16.54 -57.51
N GLU A 244 77.04 -15.79 -58.48
CA GLU A 244 76.98 -14.33 -58.43
C GLU A 244 75.79 -13.75 -57.61
N ASP A 245 74.73 -14.53 -57.36
CA ASP A 245 73.47 -14.02 -56.76
C ASP A 245 73.46 -13.88 -55.22
N LEU A 246 74.41 -14.48 -54.48
CA LEU A 246 74.30 -14.62 -53.01
C LEU A 246 74.70 -13.38 -52.19
N GLU A 247 75.52 -12.46 -52.71
CA GLU A 247 76.16 -11.41 -51.88
C GLU A 247 75.26 -10.17 -51.60
N ALA A 248 74.15 -9.98 -52.33
CA ALA A 248 73.34 -8.75 -52.24
C ALA A 248 72.40 -8.68 -51.00
N LEU A 249 72.13 -9.80 -50.34
CA LEU A 249 71.07 -9.91 -49.32
C LEU A 249 71.45 -9.39 -47.91
N GLU A 250 72.73 -9.34 -47.54
CA GLU A 250 73.14 -9.10 -46.14
C GLU A 250 73.03 -7.63 -45.66
N LYS A 251 73.22 -6.62 -46.54
CA LYS A 251 73.33 -5.20 -46.12
C LYS A 251 72.04 -4.54 -45.60
N LYS A 252 70.85 -5.11 -45.82
CA LYS A 252 69.56 -4.47 -45.45
C LYS A 252 69.15 -4.65 -43.97
N LYS A 253 69.73 -5.60 -43.22
CA LYS A 253 69.28 -5.93 -41.86
C LYS A 253 69.77 -4.97 -40.75
N GLU A 254 70.89 -4.28 -40.93
CA GLU A 254 71.54 -3.50 -39.85
C GLU A 254 70.86 -2.17 -39.50
N GLN A 255 70.07 -1.57 -40.40
CA GLN A 255 69.49 -0.23 -40.20
C GLN A 255 68.24 -0.21 -39.29
N GLN A 256 67.50 -1.32 -39.17
CA GLN A 256 66.26 -1.39 -38.38
C GLN A 256 66.48 -1.40 -36.86
N GLN A 257 67.63 -1.87 -36.36
CA GLN A 257 67.85 -2.05 -34.91
C GLN A 257 68.11 -0.73 -34.15
N ARG A 258 68.56 0.33 -34.83
CA ARG A 258 68.95 1.60 -34.17
C ARG A 258 67.78 2.46 -33.68
N LEU A 259 66.60 2.36 -34.29
CA LEU A 259 65.44 3.21 -33.95
C LEU A 259 64.65 2.73 -32.71
N HIS A 260 64.83 1.48 -32.27
CA HIS A 260 64.04 0.90 -31.18
C HIS A 260 64.53 1.32 -29.77
N MET A 261 65.82 1.66 -29.62
CA MET A 261 66.43 1.98 -28.32
C MET A 261 66.01 3.36 -27.76
N GLU A 262 65.70 4.34 -28.63
CA GLU A 262 65.46 5.74 -28.21
C GLU A 262 64.09 5.94 -27.52
N VAL A 263 63.10 5.11 -27.85
CA VAL A 263 61.72 5.22 -27.32
C VAL A 263 61.60 4.70 -25.87
N MET A 264 62.46 3.77 -25.45
CA MET A 264 62.43 3.18 -24.10
C MET A 264 62.92 4.16 -23.00
N ARG A 265 63.78 5.13 -23.33
CA ARG A 265 64.36 6.06 -22.34
C ARG A 265 63.36 7.10 -21.82
N ILE A 266 62.47 7.61 -22.68
CA ILE A 266 61.55 8.72 -22.36
C ILE A 266 60.39 8.28 -21.44
N ASN A 267 60.05 7.00 -21.41
CA ASN A 267 58.96 6.48 -20.57
C ASN A 267 59.36 6.26 -19.09
N ALA A 268 60.66 6.13 -18.79
CA ALA A 268 61.15 5.95 -17.42
C ALA A 268 61.17 7.26 -16.61
N GLU A 269 61.42 8.40 -17.25
CA GLU A 269 61.54 9.72 -16.61
C GLU A 269 60.18 10.27 -16.10
N ASN A 270 59.05 9.84 -16.70
CA ASN A 270 57.71 10.31 -16.30
C ASN A 270 57.13 9.64 -15.05
N ILE A 271 57.70 8.50 -14.61
CA ILE A 271 57.22 7.75 -13.45
C ILE A 271 57.77 8.33 -12.14
N GLN A 272 59.01 8.85 -12.13
CA GLN A 272 59.65 9.43 -10.94
C GLN A 272 59.06 10.80 -10.52
N ALA A 273 58.45 11.55 -11.44
CA ALA A 273 57.85 12.86 -11.16
C ALA A 273 56.50 12.82 -10.41
N LYS A 274 55.86 11.65 -10.30
CA LYS A 274 54.59 11.46 -9.58
C LYS A 274 54.76 11.02 -8.12
N GLU A 275 55.93 10.54 -7.73
CA GLU A 275 56.21 10.03 -6.39
C GLU A 275 56.61 11.15 -5.41
N GLN A 276 57.31 12.19 -5.90
CA GLN A 276 57.76 13.32 -5.09
C GLN A 276 56.63 14.26 -4.61
N ARG A 277 55.48 14.32 -5.30
CA ARG A 277 54.32 15.13 -4.86
C ARG A 277 53.52 14.52 -3.71
N ARG A 278 53.70 13.22 -3.41
CA ARG A 278 52.98 12.52 -2.33
C ARG A 278 53.70 12.59 -0.98
N GLU A 279 54.97 12.99 -0.94
CA GLU A 279 55.74 13.14 0.31
C GLU A 279 55.60 14.55 0.93
N GLU A 280 55.25 15.58 0.15
CA GLU A 280 55.12 16.97 0.63
C GLU A 280 53.81 17.22 1.44
N GLU A 281 52.73 16.49 1.18
CA GLU A 281 51.44 16.64 1.89
C GLU A 281 51.46 15.98 3.30
N ARG A 282 52.26 14.93 3.53
CA ARG A 282 52.41 14.30 4.85
C ARG A 282 53.15 15.16 5.88
N LEU A 283 53.95 16.14 5.43
CA LEU A 283 54.75 17.02 6.29
C LEU A 283 54.05 18.34 6.67
N ALA A 284 52.84 18.60 6.16
CA ALA A 284 52.03 19.77 6.50
C ALA A 284 51.09 19.51 7.70
N ASP A 285 50.55 18.30 7.82
CA ASP A 285 49.55 17.97 8.85
C ASP A 285 50.14 17.71 10.25
N LEU A 286 51.43 17.37 10.36
CA LEU A 286 52.13 17.20 11.64
C LEU A 286 52.49 18.54 12.34
N ARG A 287 52.48 19.66 11.61
CA ARG A 287 52.83 20.99 12.16
C ARG A 287 51.63 21.76 12.76
N ILE A 288 50.41 21.32 12.53
CA ILE A 288 49.17 21.95 13.05
C ILE A 288 48.79 21.40 14.44
N MET A 289 49.28 20.20 14.81
CA MET A 289 49.04 19.58 16.12
C MET A 289 49.91 20.14 17.26
N GLU A 290 51.14 20.56 16.98
CA GLU A 290 52.09 21.05 17.99
C GLU A 290 51.86 22.52 18.43
N TYR A 291 51.05 23.29 17.67
CA TYR A 291 50.72 24.68 18.01
C TYR A 291 49.60 24.81 19.07
N ASN A 292 48.69 23.82 19.15
CA ASN A 292 47.55 23.86 20.07
C ASN A 292 47.88 23.40 21.50
N GLN A 293 48.97 22.66 21.70
CA GLN A 293 49.38 22.18 23.02
C GLN A 293 50.18 23.23 23.82
N ARG A 294 50.92 24.13 23.16
CA ARG A 294 51.70 25.20 23.82
C ARG A 294 50.86 26.39 24.31
N LYS A 295 49.59 26.48 23.91
CA LYS A 295 48.68 27.58 24.28
C LYS A 295 47.98 27.37 25.64
N LEU A 296 47.87 26.12 26.10
CA LEU A 296 47.19 25.74 27.36
C LEU A 296 48.10 25.84 28.60
N GLU A 297 49.42 25.92 28.41
CA GLU A 297 50.40 25.98 29.51
C GLU A 297 50.59 27.42 30.05
N GLN A 298 50.22 28.45 29.28
CA GLN A 298 50.35 29.87 29.71
C GLN A 298 49.17 30.37 30.57
N GLU A 299 48.04 29.66 30.61
CA GLU A 299 46.86 30.06 31.40
C GLU A 299 46.90 29.52 32.85
N ALA A 300 47.72 28.50 33.14
CA ALA A 300 47.88 27.91 34.47
C ALA A 300 48.82 28.72 35.40
N GLU A 301 49.70 29.56 34.84
CA GLU A 301 50.68 30.35 35.60
C GLU A 301 50.07 31.64 36.20
N TYR A 302 48.94 32.15 35.68
CA TYR A 302 48.24 33.33 36.22
C TYR A 302 47.40 33.04 37.50
N GLU A 303 47.11 31.78 37.84
CA GLU A 303 46.30 31.42 39.02
C GLU A 303 47.14 31.21 40.31
N ALA A 304 48.47 31.10 40.20
CA ALA A 304 49.37 30.86 41.34
C ALA A 304 49.85 32.15 42.04
N GLU A 305 49.85 33.31 41.37
CA GLU A 305 50.33 34.58 41.96
C GLU A 305 49.33 35.26 42.94
N GLN A 306 48.03 34.95 42.89
CA GLN A 306 47.04 35.58 43.80
C GLN A 306 46.99 35.00 45.24
N LYS A 307 47.79 33.97 45.57
CA LYS A 307 47.75 33.31 46.89
C LYS A 307 48.90 33.67 47.85
N ARG A 308 49.87 34.52 47.48
CA ARG A 308 50.98 34.94 48.38
C ARG A 308 50.80 36.31 49.07
N VAL A 309 49.87 37.18 48.65
CA VAL A 309 49.79 38.59 49.17
C VAL A 309 48.88 38.79 50.40
N LYS A 310 48.14 37.76 50.86
CA LYS A 310 47.18 37.90 51.98
C LYS A 310 47.70 37.56 53.39
N ARG A 311 48.98 37.20 53.58
CA ARG A 311 49.51 36.74 54.89
C ARG A 311 50.52 37.66 55.60
N GLU A 312 50.83 38.86 55.06
CA GLU A 312 51.91 39.72 55.62
C GLU A 312 51.45 41.04 56.29
N LYS A 313 50.15 41.34 56.46
CA LYS A 313 49.67 42.66 56.98
C LYS A 313 49.11 42.71 58.42
N GLU A 314 49.26 41.66 59.25
CA GLU A 314 48.59 41.60 60.58
C GLU A 314 49.47 41.64 61.85
N SER A 315 50.81 41.74 61.78
CA SER A 315 51.66 41.61 63.00
C SER A 315 52.17 42.90 63.67
N VAL A 316 51.80 44.12 63.22
CA VAL A 316 52.48 45.36 63.67
C VAL A 316 51.69 46.25 64.68
N ILE A 317 50.41 46.01 64.98
CA ILE A 317 49.58 46.94 65.81
C ILE A 317 49.63 46.68 67.35
N SER A 318 50.28 45.62 67.82
CA SER A 318 50.23 45.23 69.24
C SER A 318 51.22 45.91 70.21
N ARG A 319 52.18 46.72 69.76
CA ARG A 319 53.29 47.19 70.63
C ARG A 319 53.20 48.61 71.24
N LEU A 320 52.11 49.38 71.06
CA LEU A 320 52.04 50.80 71.47
C LEU A 320 51.30 51.16 72.80
N ARG A 321 50.85 50.20 73.63
CA ARG A 321 50.02 50.50 74.83
C ARG A 321 50.71 50.44 76.21
N THR A 322 52.01 50.17 76.30
CA THR A 322 52.67 49.81 77.57
C THR A 322 53.40 50.94 78.34
N ARG A 323 53.19 52.24 78.07
CA ARG A 323 54.03 53.33 78.67
C ARG A 323 53.35 54.39 79.59
N GLN A 324 52.05 54.38 79.85
CA GLN A 324 51.35 55.52 80.50
C GLN A 324 51.09 55.50 82.03
N GLU A 325 51.54 54.52 82.82
CA GLU A 325 50.93 54.24 84.15
C GLU A 325 51.75 54.54 85.44
N LYS A 326 52.58 55.59 85.55
CA LYS A 326 53.43 55.80 86.78
C LYS A 326 53.47 57.18 87.47
N VAL A 327 52.46 58.05 87.37
CA VAL A 327 52.53 59.45 87.91
C VAL A 327 51.64 59.76 89.15
N LYS A 328 50.80 58.84 89.67
CA LYS A 328 49.64 59.25 90.52
C LYS A 328 49.77 59.27 92.06
N ASP A 329 50.85 58.84 92.71
CA ASP A 329 50.75 58.43 94.13
C ASP A 329 51.48 59.26 95.22
N TYR A 330 51.52 60.62 95.23
CA TYR A 330 52.29 61.37 96.27
C TYR A 330 51.55 62.44 97.15
N MET A 331 50.27 62.79 96.93
CA MET A 331 49.67 64.03 97.51
C MET A 331 48.76 63.93 98.76
N ALA A 332 48.79 62.87 99.59
CA ALA A 332 47.63 62.53 100.44
C ALA A 332 47.60 62.88 101.96
N GLU A 333 48.64 63.34 102.67
CA GLU A 333 48.72 63.03 104.13
C GLU A 333 48.59 64.12 105.24
N GLN A 334 48.43 65.45 105.05
CA GLN A 334 48.74 66.43 106.16
C GLN A 334 47.63 67.13 107.01
N ASN A 335 46.32 66.88 106.91
CA ASN A 335 45.27 67.86 107.36
C ASN A 335 44.48 67.69 108.71
N GLU A 336 44.84 66.86 109.70
CA GLU A 336 43.80 66.32 110.62
C GLU A 336 43.43 67.00 111.97
N ARG A 337 44.22 67.87 112.63
CA ARG A 337 44.17 67.94 114.12
C ARG A 337 43.36 69.05 114.86
N HIS A 338 42.88 70.12 114.24
CA HIS A 338 42.53 71.37 114.97
C HIS A 338 41.15 71.45 115.69
N ALA A 339 40.40 70.35 115.85
CA ALA A 339 38.93 70.45 115.89
C ALA A 339 38.19 70.46 117.27
N ARG A 340 38.81 70.32 118.46
CA ARG A 340 38.07 69.70 119.61
C ARG A 340 37.38 70.56 120.71
N ARG A 341 37.66 71.85 120.95
CA ARG A 341 37.26 72.51 122.24
C ARG A 341 36.01 73.39 122.26
N ILE A 342 35.40 73.71 121.11
CA ILE A 342 34.20 74.55 120.97
C ILE A 342 32.90 73.86 121.49
N GLN A 343 33.02 72.83 122.33
CA GLN A 343 31.97 71.83 122.49
C GLN A 343 30.95 72.08 123.62
N GLU A 344 31.32 72.49 124.83
CA GLU A 344 30.42 72.32 125.99
C GLU A 344 29.37 73.42 126.25
N ILE A 345 29.65 74.70 125.98
CA ILE A 345 28.69 75.80 126.24
C ILE A 345 27.46 75.68 125.33
N SER A 346 27.71 75.16 124.14
CA SER A 346 26.70 74.75 123.18
C SER A 346 25.66 73.78 123.77
N ASP A 347 25.91 73.05 124.86
CA ASP A 347 25.05 71.95 125.31
C ASP A 347 23.79 72.34 126.11
N ARG A 348 23.71 73.54 126.69
CA ARG A 348 22.59 73.90 127.61
C ARG A 348 21.44 74.63 126.94
N GLU A 349 21.72 75.65 126.14
CA GLU A 349 20.72 76.29 125.26
C GLU A 349 20.10 75.24 124.32
N TRP A 350 20.94 74.30 123.89
CA TRP A 350 20.55 73.13 123.14
C TRP A 350 19.35 72.38 123.74
N ARG A 351 19.24 72.20 125.07
CA ARG A 351 18.14 71.39 125.65
C ARG A 351 16.76 72.05 125.61
N ARG A 352 16.66 73.38 125.73
CA ARG A 352 15.36 74.08 125.65
C ARG A 352 14.91 74.20 124.20
N GLU A 353 15.84 74.58 123.34
CA GLU A 353 15.64 74.53 121.90
C GLU A 353 15.24 73.11 121.47
N GLN A 354 15.83 72.05 122.04
CA GLN A 354 15.47 70.67 121.71
C GLN A 354 13.99 70.34 121.96
N LYS A 355 13.36 70.86 123.03
CA LYS A 355 11.95 70.54 123.33
C LYS A 355 10.97 71.26 122.42
N GLU A 356 11.19 72.54 122.16
CA GLU A 356 10.34 73.31 121.23
C GLU A 356 10.55 72.85 119.79
N LEU A 357 11.81 72.56 119.42
CA LEU A 357 12.12 71.90 118.15
C LEU A 357 11.43 70.54 118.08
N ALA A 358 11.38 69.74 119.15
CA ALA A 358 10.70 68.44 119.13
C ALA A 358 9.19 68.56 118.90
N LEU A 359 8.51 69.55 119.49
CA LEU A 359 7.07 69.76 119.27
C LEU A 359 6.77 70.30 117.86
N LYS A 360 7.56 71.27 117.39
CA LYS A 360 7.44 71.76 116.00
C LYS A 360 7.72 70.64 115.00
N LYS A 361 8.77 69.84 115.23
CA LYS A 361 9.06 68.62 114.46
C LYS A 361 7.90 67.64 114.49
N ALA A 362 7.29 67.40 115.65
CA ALA A 362 6.15 66.47 115.74
C ALA A 362 4.90 66.97 114.98
N GLN A 363 4.61 68.27 115.02
CA GLN A 363 3.52 68.88 114.23
C GLN A 363 3.82 68.85 112.73
N GLU A 364 5.03 69.23 112.34
CA GLU A 364 5.51 69.13 110.95
C GLU A 364 5.47 67.68 110.46
N GLU A 365 5.92 66.71 111.26
CA GLU A 365 5.84 65.28 110.97
C GLU A 365 4.40 64.78 110.84
N ALA A 366 3.45 65.31 111.62
CA ALA A 366 2.03 64.96 111.50
C ALA A 366 1.44 65.50 110.20
N MET A 367 1.73 66.76 109.85
CA MET A 367 1.31 67.34 108.57
C MET A 367 1.95 66.62 107.38
N LEU A 368 3.24 66.30 107.46
CA LEU A 368 3.95 65.52 106.44
C LEU A 368 3.36 64.11 106.30
N ARG A 369 2.99 63.46 107.42
CA ARG A 369 2.29 62.17 107.39
C ARG A 369 0.92 62.27 106.71
N ALA A 370 0.12 63.28 107.03
CA ALA A 370 -1.17 63.51 106.38
C ALA A 370 -1.02 63.78 104.87
N ALA A 371 -0.13 64.69 104.49
CA ALA A 371 0.19 64.98 103.09
C ALA A 371 0.74 63.75 102.35
N ARG A 372 1.50 62.88 103.04
CA ARG A 372 1.99 61.62 102.47
C ARG A 372 0.86 60.62 102.25
N MET A 373 -0.10 60.52 103.18
CA MET A 373 -1.28 59.67 103.02
C MET A 373 -2.16 60.16 101.87
N GLU A 374 -2.39 61.46 101.74
CA GLU A 374 -3.10 62.04 100.59
C GLU A 374 -2.35 61.78 99.28
N GLN A 375 -1.02 61.91 99.27
CA GLN A 375 -0.20 61.57 98.11
C GLN A 375 -0.34 60.08 97.73
N VAL A 376 -0.35 59.18 98.72
CA VAL A 376 -0.56 57.74 98.50
C VAL A 376 -1.94 57.49 97.91
N HIS A 377 -3.00 58.05 98.50
CA HIS A 377 -4.36 57.89 97.98
C HIS A 377 -4.54 58.46 96.57
N CYS A 378 -3.95 59.62 96.27
CA CYS A 378 -3.92 60.16 94.91
C CYS A 378 -3.22 59.20 93.95
N LYS A 379 -2.04 58.67 94.33
CA LYS A 379 -1.31 57.67 93.52
C LYS A 379 -2.12 56.39 93.31
N GLU A 380 -2.77 55.86 94.34
CA GLU A 380 -3.64 54.67 94.24
C GLU A 380 -4.80 54.89 93.26
N ARG A 381 -5.44 56.06 93.30
CA ARG A 381 -6.51 56.41 92.35
C ARG A 381 -5.99 56.48 90.92
N PHE A 382 -4.84 57.12 90.68
CA PHE A 382 -4.23 57.18 89.35
C PHE A 382 -3.89 55.78 88.83
N LEU A 383 -3.26 54.94 89.65
CA LEU A 383 -2.94 53.55 89.28
C LEU A 383 -4.19 52.73 88.97
N SER A 384 -5.28 52.89 89.74
CA SER A 384 -6.55 52.21 89.47
C SER A 384 -7.18 52.68 88.16
N MET A 385 -7.09 53.97 87.83
CA MET A 385 -7.60 54.51 86.57
C MET A 385 -6.76 54.03 85.38
N GLU A 386 -5.43 54.01 85.52
CA GLU A 386 -4.51 53.49 84.51
C GLU A 386 -4.76 52.00 84.24
N ALA A 387 -4.85 51.17 85.30
CA ALA A 387 -5.19 49.75 85.16
C ALA A 387 -6.56 49.54 84.50
N GLY A 388 -7.53 50.42 84.75
CA GLY A 388 -8.83 50.40 84.08
C GLY A 388 -8.73 50.71 82.58
N ARG A 389 -7.93 51.71 82.20
CA ARG A 389 -7.66 52.07 80.80
C ARG A 389 -6.93 50.94 80.07
N GLU A 390 -5.87 50.40 80.67
CA GLU A 390 -5.11 49.28 80.10
C GLU A 390 -5.97 48.05 79.86
N ARG A 391 -6.88 47.71 80.79
CA ARG A 391 -7.84 46.61 80.61
C ARG A 391 -8.83 46.89 79.47
N ALA A 392 -9.31 48.12 79.34
CA ALA A 392 -10.22 48.50 78.26
C ALA A 392 -9.52 48.44 76.89
N ASP A 393 -8.28 48.92 76.80
CA ASP A 393 -7.46 48.85 75.60
C ASP A 393 -7.12 47.41 75.24
N PHE A 394 -6.75 46.59 76.22
CA PHE A 394 -6.51 45.16 76.04
C PHE A 394 -7.74 44.44 75.49
N ASN A 395 -8.92 44.68 76.10
CA ASN A 395 -10.17 44.09 75.61
C ASN A 395 -10.56 44.58 74.22
N ARG A 396 -10.25 45.83 73.87
CA ARG A 396 -10.46 46.36 72.51
C ARG A 396 -9.56 45.66 71.50
N VAL A 397 -8.27 45.48 71.83
CA VAL A 397 -7.31 44.75 70.99
C VAL A 397 -7.75 43.30 70.82
N LEU A 398 -8.16 42.63 71.89
CA LEU A 398 -8.68 41.26 71.83
C LEU A 398 -9.89 41.14 70.91
N LYS A 399 -10.88 42.04 71.02
CA LYS A 399 -12.05 42.04 70.12
C LYS A 399 -11.66 42.22 68.65
N VAL A 400 -10.69 43.10 68.37
CA VAL A 400 -10.18 43.28 66.99
C VAL A 400 -9.46 42.02 66.52
N GLN A 401 -8.68 41.37 67.37
CA GLN A 401 -8.01 40.10 67.04
C GLN A 401 -9.01 38.97 66.80
N GLU A 402 -10.03 38.81 67.64
CA GLU A 402 -11.11 37.83 67.46
C GLU A 402 -11.84 38.06 66.13
N GLN A 403 -12.20 39.31 65.83
CA GLN A 403 -12.82 39.66 64.54
C GLN A 403 -11.89 39.38 63.35
N ALA A 404 -10.59 39.63 63.48
CA ALA A 404 -9.61 39.32 62.46
C ALA A 404 -9.50 37.81 62.22
N LEU A 405 -9.50 37.00 63.28
CA LEU A 405 -9.50 35.54 63.19
C LEU A 405 -10.77 35.00 62.53
N VAL A 406 -11.95 35.55 62.86
CA VAL A 406 -13.21 35.16 62.21
C VAL A 406 -13.17 35.50 60.71
N ARG A 407 -12.76 36.72 60.35
CA ARG A 407 -12.62 37.12 58.93
C ARG A 407 -11.62 36.23 58.19
N GLN A 408 -10.50 35.89 58.82
CA GLN A 408 -9.52 34.98 58.22
C GLN A 408 -10.11 33.60 57.97
N LYS A 409 -10.83 33.02 58.94
CA LYS A 409 -11.52 31.73 58.79
C LYS A 409 -12.55 31.75 57.66
N GLU A 410 -13.38 32.78 57.56
CA GLU A 410 -14.34 32.93 56.47
C GLU A 410 -13.66 33.01 55.09
N MET A 411 -12.52 33.70 55.00
CA MET A 411 -11.76 33.81 53.76
C MET A 411 -11.12 32.47 53.39
N GLU A 412 -10.58 31.74 54.37
CA GLU A 412 -10.06 30.37 54.19
C GLU A 412 -11.16 29.40 53.74
N GLU A 413 -12.36 29.46 54.33
CA GLU A 413 -13.50 28.64 53.91
C GLU A 413 -13.93 28.95 52.47
N LYS A 414 -14.06 30.23 52.10
CA LYS A 414 -14.35 30.63 50.71
C LYS A 414 -13.28 30.14 49.73
N GLN A 415 -12.01 30.16 50.12
CA GLN A 415 -10.92 29.62 49.30
C GLN A 415 -11.03 28.09 49.18
N ARG A 416 -11.32 27.39 50.27
CA ARG A 416 -11.56 25.93 50.26
C ARG A 416 -12.73 25.57 49.36
N GLU A 417 -13.86 26.27 49.46
CA GLU A 417 -15.02 26.06 48.58
C GLU A 417 -14.68 26.29 47.11
N LYS A 418 -13.96 27.37 46.79
CA LYS A 418 -13.49 27.62 45.41
C LYS A 418 -12.57 26.52 44.91
N ALA A 419 -11.64 26.05 45.75
CA ALA A 419 -10.75 24.95 45.42
C ALA A 419 -11.51 23.64 45.19
N LEU A 420 -12.53 23.34 46.01
CA LEU A 420 -13.40 22.18 45.84
C LEU A 420 -14.20 22.26 44.53
N ARG A 421 -14.85 23.40 44.25
CA ARG A 421 -15.58 23.61 42.99
C ARG A 421 -14.65 23.48 41.78
N HIS A 422 -13.45 24.05 41.85
CA HIS A 422 -12.45 23.93 40.78
C HIS A 422 -12.00 22.48 40.60
N ALA A 423 -11.74 21.75 41.68
CA ALA A 423 -11.40 20.34 41.62
C ALA A 423 -12.54 19.48 41.04
N GLU A 424 -13.79 19.78 41.36
CA GLU A 424 -14.97 19.15 40.76
C GLU A 424 -15.08 19.42 39.26
N THR A 425 -14.85 20.66 38.83
CA THR A 425 -14.81 21.02 37.40
C THR A 425 -13.69 20.27 36.67
N ILE A 426 -12.49 20.17 37.25
CA ILE A 426 -11.39 19.38 36.67
C ILE A 426 -11.78 17.90 36.56
N ARG A 427 -12.39 17.32 37.60
CA ARG A 427 -12.88 15.93 37.56
C ARG A 427 -13.94 15.72 36.47
N GLN A 428 -14.83 16.70 36.26
CA GLN A 428 -15.80 16.67 35.17
C GLN A 428 -15.10 16.71 33.81
N GLN A 429 -14.16 17.64 33.61
CA GLN A 429 -13.38 17.76 32.37
C GLN A 429 -12.58 16.49 32.06
N ILE A 430 -11.98 15.86 33.07
CA ILE A 430 -11.28 14.58 32.90
C ILE A 430 -12.26 13.49 32.44
N ARG A 431 -13.44 13.37 33.06
CA ARG A 431 -14.46 12.39 32.64
C ARG A 431 -14.95 12.65 31.22
N GLU A 432 -15.21 13.90 30.85
CA GLU A 432 -15.63 14.27 29.50
C GLU A 432 -14.53 13.95 28.47
N HIS A 433 -13.28 14.28 28.80
CA HIS A 433 -12.14 13.97 27.94
C HIS A 433 -11.96 12.45 27.79
N GLU A 434 -12.05 11.67 28.87
CA GLU A 434 -12.00 10.20 28.84
C GLU A 434 -13.13 9.61 27.98
N LEU A 435 -14.37 10.09 28.15
CA LEU A 435 -15.50 9.67 27.34
C LEU A 435 -15.30 10.01 25.86
N SER A 436 -14.78 11.21 25.56
CA SER A 436 -14.47 11.63 24.19
C SER A 436 -13.35 10.78 23.57
N ALA A 437 -12.33 10.41 24.36
CA ALA A 437 -11.25 9.55 23.91
C ALA A 437 -11.74 8.11 23.65
N ILE A 438 -12.62 7.60 24.50
CA ILE A 438 -13.28 6.31 24.29
C ILE A 438 -14.16 6.35 23.02
N ALA A 439 -14.93 7.43 22.82
CA ALA A 439 -15.75 7.60 21.62
C ALA A 439 -14.89 7.63 20.35
N LYS A 440 -13.85 8.47 20.30
CA LYS A 440 -12.88 8.51 19.18
C LYS A 440 -12.23 7.16 18.94
N ARG A 441 -11.85 6.44 20.00
CA ARG A 441 -11.28 5.10 19.89
C ARG A 441 -12.29 4.11 19.28
N ARG A 442 -13.56 4.18 19.68
CA ARG A 442 -14.64 3.38 19.09
C ARG A 442 -14.86 3.73 17.61
N GLU A 443 -14.85 5.01 17.26
CA GLU A 443 -14.96 5.46 15.87
C GLU A 443 -13.80 4.93 15.01
N ILE A 444 -12.55 5.02 15.50
CA ILE A 444 -11.38 4.46 14.81
C ILE A 444 -11.53 2.95 14.64
N PHE A 445 -12.01 2.23 15.66
CA PHE A 445 -12.25 0.79 15.54
C PHE A 445 -13.40 0.45 14.58
N GLN A 446 -14.46 1.25 14.55
CA GLN A 446 -15.56 1.10 13.61
C GLN A 446 -15.07 1.34 12.18
N GLN A 447 -14.33 2.43 11.94
CA GLN A 447 -13.70 2.72 10.65
C GLN A 447 -12.73 1.61 10.23
N ALA A 448 -11.92 1.09 11.16
CA ALA A 448 -11.04 -0.04 10.88
C ALA A 448 -11.84 -1.29 10.50
N HIS A 449 -12.95 -1.56 11.20
CA HIS A 449 -13.83 -2.67 10.89
C HIS A 449 -14.51 -2.49 9.52
N GLU A 450 -14.99 -1.29 9.21
CA GLU A 450 -15.57 -0.94 7.90
C GLU A 450 -14.55 -1.14 6.78
N LEU A 451 -13.33 -0.62 6.93
CA LEU A 451 -12.24 -0.84 5.98
C LEU A 451 -11.93 -2.33 5.80
N THR A 452 -11.87 -3.11 6.89
CA THR A 452 -11.66 -4.56 6.76
C THR A 452 -12.82 -5.27 6.05
N ASN A 453 -14.06 -4.81 6.23
CA ASN A 453 -15.21 -5.35 5.53
C ASN A 453 -15.18 -4.98 4.05
N GLU A 454 -14.88 -3.71 3.72
CA GLU A 454 -14.73 -3.23 2.34
C GLU A 454 -13.62 -3.99 1.61
N ASP A 455 -12.48 -4.21 2.28
CA ASP A 455 -11.39 -5.04 1.76
C ASP A 455 -11.83 -6.48 1.54
N HIS A 456 -12.59 -7.06 2.49
CA HIS A 456 -13.13 -8.41 2.34
C HIS A 456 -14.09 -8.52 1.15
N GLU A 457 -15.03 -7.58 1.01
CA GLU A 457 -15.97 -7.52 -0.12
C GLU A 457 -15.24 -7.30 -1.45
N ARG A 458 -14.19 -6.46 -1.47
CA ARG A 458 -13.32 -6.29 -2.63
C ARG A 458 -12.61 -7.61 -2.99
N LEU A 459 -12.06 -8.32 -2.01
CA LEU A 459 -11.39 -9.61 -2.24
C LEU A 459 -12.37 -10.67 -2.77
N VAL A 460 -13.59 -10.74 -2.24
CA VAL A 460 -14.64 -11.63 -2.76
C VAL A 460 -14.96 -11.30 -4.21
N ARG A 461 -15.23 -10.03 -4.53
CA ARG A 461 -15.49 -9.57 -5.92
C ARG A 461 -14.33 -9.88 -6.87
N LEU A 462 -13.10 -9.62 -6.43
CA LEU A 462 -11.89 -9.96 -7.19
C LEU A 462 -11.78 -11.46 -7.46
N ASN A 463 -12.02 -12.30 -6.45
CA ASN A 463 -11.95 -13.75 -6.59
C ASN A 463 -13.02 -14.28 -7.55
N GLU A 464 -14.25 -13.75 -7.51
CA GLU A 464 -15.31 -14.08 -8.46
C GLU A 464 -14.89 -13.75 -9.91
N VAL A 465 -14.30 -12.58 -10.13
CA VAL A 465 -13.80 -12.19 -11.47
C VAL A 465 -12.63 -13.08 -11.89
N LYS A 466 -11.69 -13.40 -10.99
CA LYS A 466 -10.59 -14.35 -11.28
C LYS A 466 -11.15 -15.71 -11.68
N GLU A 467 -12.12 -16.25 -10.94
CA GLU A 467 -12.75 -17.54 -11.26
C GLU A 467 -13.47 -17.54 -12.60
N THR A 468 -14.26 -16.50 -12.90
CA THR A 468 -14.96 -16.41 -14.18
C THR A 468 -13.99 -16.34 -15.34
N LYS A 469 -12.84 -15.66 -15.19
CA LYS A 469 -11.78 -15.64 -16.20
C LYS A 469 -11.11 -16.99 -16.37
N LEU A 470 -10.75 -17.65 -15.28
CA LEU A 470 -10.17 -18.99 -15.32
C LEU A 470 -11.13 -19.99 -16.00
N LYS A 471 -12.43 -19.90 -15.70
CA LYS A 471 -13.48 -20.67 -16.41
C LYS A 471 -13.51 -20.33 -17.90
N LYS A 472 -13.46 -19.04 -18.28
CA LYS A 472 -13.37 -18.61 -19.69
C LYS A 472 -12.15 -19.21 -20.40
N LEU A 473 -10.98 -19.24 -19.76
CA LEU A 473 -9.78 -19.88 -20.34
C LEU A 473 -9.98 -21.36 -20.62
N ARG A 474 -10.61 -22.08 -19.67
CA ARG A 474 -10.94 -23.49 -19.84
C ARG A 474 -11.90 -23.69 -21.02
N THR A 475 -12.90 -22.81 -21.19
CA THR A 475 -13.82 -22.87 -22.33
C THR A 475 -13.18 -22.50 -23.67
N MET A 476 -12.11 -21.70 -23.68
CA MET A 476 -11.36 -21.34 -24.90
C MET A 476 -10.49 -22.48 -25.46
N GLY A 477 -10.53 -23.68 -24.84
CA GLY A 477 -9.83 -24.86 -25.35
C GLY A 477 -8.33 -24.86 -25.11
N LEU A 478 -7.84 -24.02 -24.18
CA LEU A 478 -6.43 -24.05 -23.77
C LEU A 478 -6.13 -25.35 -22.99
N SER A 479 -4.91 -25.87 -23.18
CA SER A 479 -4.44 -27.07 -22.48
C SER A 479 -4.58 -26.94 -20.97
N GLU A 480 -5.08 -27.99 -20.32
CA GLU A 480 -5.34 -28.02 -18.87
C GLU A 480 -4.07 -27.76 -18.04
N LYS A 481 -2.89 -28.09 -18.59
CA LYS A 481 -1.59 -27.80 -17.97
C LYS A 481 -1.35 -26.28 -17.87
N CYS A 482 -1.63 -25.53 -18.93
CA CYS A 482 -1.48 -24.08 -18.95
C CYS A 482 -2.50 -23.41 -18.02
N CYS A 483 -3.76 -23.89 -18.02
CA CYS A 483 -4.79 -23.39 -17.12
C CYS A 483 -4.40 -23.56 -15.64
N LYS A 484 -3.89 -24.74 -15.24
CA LYS A 484 -3.41 -25.00 -13.87
C LYS A 484 -2.23 -24.13 -13.47
N GLU A 485 -1.34 -23.80 -14.41
CA GLU A 485 -0.20 -22.92 -14.15
C GLU A 485 -0.65 -21.47 -13.90
N VAL A 486 -1.61 -20.97 -14.71
CA VAL A 486 -2.22 -19.67 -14.49
C VAL A 486 -2.98 -19.62 -13.16
N GLU A 487 -3.71 -20.68 -12.80
CA GLU A 487 -4.42 -20.79 -11.52
C GLU A 487 -3.49 -20.73 -10.32
N ARG A 488 -2.35 -21.43 -10.37
CA ARG A 488 -1.35 -21.40 -9.29
C ARG A 488 -0.78 -19.98 -9.14
N LYS A 489 -0.31 -19.39 -10.24
CA LYS A 489 0.25 -18.04 -10.23
C LYS A 489 -0.78 -16.97 -9.84
N ALA A 490 -2.06 -17.18 -10.15
CA ALA A 490 -3.15 -16.29 -9.75
C ALA A 490 -3.44 -16.29 -8.25
N ARG A 491 -3.19 -17.41 -7.56
CA ARG A 491 -3.30 -17.55 -6.10
C ARG A 491 -2.07 -17.02 -5.36
N ASP A 492 -0.89 -17.19 -5.97
CA ASP A 492 0.39 -16.79 -5.38
C ASP A 492 0.65 -15.28 -5.47
N PHE A 493 -0.15 -14.52 -6.23
CA PHE A 493 -0.03 -13.07 -6.22
C PHE A 493 -0.34 -12.54 -4.82
N PRO A 494 0.61 -11.82 -4.19
CA PRO A 494 0.32 -11.16 -2.94
C PRO A 494 -0.79 -10.16 -3.22
N THR A 495 -1.99 -10.46 -2.76
CA THR A 495 -2.92 -9.41 -2.37
C THR A 495 -2.11 -8.52 -1.44
N ASN A 496 -1.96 -7.25 -1.80
CA ASN A 496 -1.47 -6.21 -0.89
C ASN A 496 -2.49 -6.10 0.24
N VAL A 497 -2.54 -7.14 1.08
CA VAL A 497 -3.04 -7.03 2.42
C VAL A 497 -2.04 -6.08 3.02
N CYS A 498 -2.48 -4.87 3.28
CA CYS A 498 -1.85 -3.99 4.24
C CYS A 498 -1.92 -4.73 5.58
N SER A 499 -1.11 -5.78 5.70
CA SER A 499 -0.73 -6.42 6.93
C SER A 499 0.32 -5.48 7.51
N ALA A 500 -0.14 -4.26 7.82
CA ALA A 500 0.27 -3.61 9.04
C ALA A 500 0.01 -4.67 10.11
N SER A 501 1.07 -5.40 10.40
CA SER A 501 1.14 -6.39 11.43
C SER A 501 0.56 -5.68 12.65
N ASN A 502 -0.61 -6.14 13.08
CA ASN A 502 -1.19 -5.79 14.36
C ASN A 502 -0.27 -6.36 15.45
N SER A 503 0.91 -5.78 15.60
CA SER A 503 1.78 -5.92 16.77
C SER A 503 1.55 -4.78 17.77
N LEU A 504 0.61 -3.87 17.49
CA LEU A 504 0.14 -2.84 18.42
C LEU A 504 -1.23 -3.22 19.00
N ASN A 505 -1.34 -4.44 19.52
CA ASN A 505 -2.42 -4.83 20.44
C ASN A 505 -1.86 -5.80 21.49
N GLU A 506 -0.71 -5.47 22.08
CA GLU A 506 -0.59 -5.76 23.50
C GLU A 506 -1.26 -4.58 24.24
N PRO A 507 -2.24 -4.83 25.12
CA PRO A 507 -2.55 -3.84 26.12
C PRO A 507 -1.28 -3.71 26.95
N GLU A 508 -0.53 -2.61 26.77
CA GLU A 508 0.46 -2.18 27.75
C GLU A 508 -0.25 -2.23 29.10
N LYS A 509 0.06 -3.28 29.86
CA LYS A 509 -0.25 -3.36 31.27
C LYS A 509 0.34 -2.07 31.83
N ARG A 510 -0.52 -1.12 32.19
CA ARG A 510 -0.13 0.01 33.02
C ARG A 510 0.80 -0.57 34.08
N PRO A 511 2.05 -0.09 34.22
CA PRO A 511 2.87 -0.54 35.32
C PRO A 511 2.04 -0.25 36.56
N GLN A 512 1.69 -1.32 37.29
CA GLN A 512 1.26 -1.18 38.67
C GLN A 512 2.40 -0.39 39.31
N ALA A 513 2.15 0.90 39.54
CA ALA A 513 3.03 1.73 40.32
C ALA A 513 3.14 1.03 41.67
N ARG A 514 4.23 0.27 41.83
CA ARG A 514 4.68 -0.19 43.14
C ARG A 514 4.71 1.06 43.99
N SER A 515 3.99 1.00 45.10
CA SER A 515 4.12 1.89 46.22
C SER A 515 5.56 1.88 46.71
N SER A 516 6.44 2.59 46.02
CA SER A 516 7.73 3.00 46.55
C SER A 516 7.45 4.12 47.54
N ILE A 517 7.22 3.69 48.77
CA ILE A 517 7.46 4.47 49.97
C ILE A 517 8.87 5.06 49.82
N LEU A 518 8.95 6.37 49.59
CA LEU A 518 10.16 7.15 49.81
C LEU A 518 9.84 8.21 50.88
N PRO A 519 10.85 8.57 51.69
CA PRO A 519 10.65 8.96 53.08
C PRO A 519 10.15 10.40 53.19
N SER A 520 9.40 10.64 54.26
CA SER A 520 9.10 11.95 54.81
C SER A 520 10.35 12.84 54.84
N VAL A 521 10.39 13.83 53.96
CA VAL A 521 11.26 14.99 54.11
C VAL A 521 10.69 15.81 55.27
N GLN A 522 11.25 15.59 56.46
CA GLN A 522 11.05 16.49 57.59
C GLN A 522 11.67 17.84 57.24
N PHE A 523 10.83 18.82 56.89
CA PHE A 523 11.21 20.22 56.88
C PHE A 523 11.35 20.67 58.33
N SER A 524 12.60 20.69 58.81
CA SER A 524 12.99 21.28 60.09
C SER A 524 12.83 22.80 60.04
N PHE A 525 11.64 23.30 60.40
CA PHE A 525 11.50 24.67 60.85
C PHE A 525 12.04 24.77 62.28
N ALA A 526 13.28 25.23 62.41
CA ALA A 526 13.87 25.61 63.67
C ALA A 526 13.19 26.90 64.18
N THR A 527 12.16 26.75 65.01
CA THR A 527 11.65 27.81 65.87
C THR A 527 12.58 27.94 67.07
N ASN A 528 13.42 28.96 67.04
CA ASN A 528 14.29 29.33 68.14
C ASN A 528 13.54 30.31 69.05
N LEU A 529 12.93 29.83 70.15
CA LEU A 529 12.43 30.68 71.24
C LEU A 529 12.07 29.88 72.50
N HIS A 530 13.00 29.90 73.46
CA HIS A 530 12.80 29.82 74.92
C HIS A 530 14.02 30.57 75.53
N SER A 531 13.91 31.73 76.17
CA SER A 531 13.29 32.00 77.47
C SER A 531 13.62 30.91 78.50
N GLN A 532 14.15 31.13 79.69
CA GLN A 532 14.82 32.24 80.39
C GLN A 532 15.33 31.61 81.72
N LEU A 533 16.18 32.35 82.45
CA LEU A 533 16.34 32.32 83.92
C LEU A 533 17.29 31.31 84.61
N HIS A 534 18.45 31.90 84.99
CA HIS A 534 19.03 31.95 86.34
C HIS A 534 19.43 30.66 87.08
N LYS A 535 20.73 30.58 87.43
CA LYS A 535 21.19 30.69 88.84
C LYS A 535 22.72 30.80 88.98
N THR A 536 23.12 31.93 89.58
CA THR A 536 24.11 32.08 90.68
C THR A 536 25.52 31.51 90.56
N GLN A 537 26.51 32.42 90.65
CA GLN A 537 27.67 32.48 91.58
C GLN A 537 28.90 33.04 90.83
N VAL A 538 29.79 33.89 91.34
CA VAL A 538 30.03 34.63 92.60
C VAL A 538 31.26 35.51 92.27
N SER A 539 31.37 36.71 92.87
CA SER A 539 32.62 37.50 93.07
C SER A 539 33.37 37.96 91.79
N LYS A 540 33.43 39.24 91.46
CA LYS A 540 34.03 40.34 92.22
C LYS A 540 33.72 41.67 91.54
#